data_AF-A0A6C0K2P1-F1
#
_entry.id   AF-A0A6C0K2P1-F1
#
_cell.length_a   1.000
_cell.length_b   1.000
_cell.length_c   1.000
_cell.angle_alpha   90.00
_cell.angle_beta   90.00
_cell.angle_gamma   90.00
#
_symmetry.space_group_name_H-M   'P 1'
#
loop_
_entity.id
_entity.type
_entity.pdbx_description
1 polymer ?
#
loop_
_entity_poly.entity_id
_entity_poly.type
_entity_poly.pdbx_seq_one_letter_code
_entity_poly.pdbx_strand_id
1 'polypeptide(L)'
;MSHTPFPFEPLMGLYTKNCQIAALFKLNLGERFRQLHNHYLVPLLKPNPFSSFYEQSIQDYLVESRLRFQFRRLLNAYRLHTIHKRPLDSIDPITFSPIQEPICVYSMKDRRRYLFEADSLNKGIRKNLYHSQYTIPEPKEPIHVITNRPFTYVQLISIFEQLRSTKQRIEDLSTYRSLQFQIQVWKRYMHRQLRMTAIREELQNLKSLEGQDMLLDFIKDSMAATRFPLTERFETILESAVYWYPDHTLIGLLRTLCMKSYESNLFKIEIHEILMMQFANLFRRHFPKCALWDQVEDRLIADTEALRELEALDVDQARRV
;
A
#
# COMPACT_ATOMS: atom_id res chain seq x y z
N MET A 1 -14.52 -7.91 31.23
CA MET A 1 -15.41 -8.84 30.50
C MET A 1 -14.68 -9.33 29.27
N SER A 2 -14.08 -10.51 29.35
CA SER A 2 -13.21 -11.10 28.33
C SER A 2 -14.04 -11.88 27.31
N HIS A 3 -14.28 -11.28 26.14
CA HIS A 3 -14.69 -12.04 24.97
C HIS A 3 -13.46 -12.81 24.47
N THR A 4 -13.40 -14.10 24.76
CA THR A 4 -12.46 -15.00 24.07
C THR A 4 -12.94 -15.16 22.63
N PRO A 5 -12.20 -14.68 21.61
CA PRO A 5 -12.53 -14.97 20.24
C PRO A 5 -12.31 -16.47 20.01
N PHE A 6 -13.24 -17.11 19.29
CA PHE A 6 -13.07 -18.48 18.81
C PHE A 6 -11.65 -18.65 18.24
N PRO A 7 -10.87 -19.66 18.67
CA PRO A 7 -9.56 -19.91 18.07
C PRO A 7 -9.80 -20.35 16.63
N PHE A 8 -9.55 -19.43 15.69
CA PHE A 8 -9.46 -19.77 14.28
C PHE A 8 -8.08 -20.40 14.09
N GLU A 9 -7.99 -21.71 14.30
CA GLU A 9 -6.80 -22.45 13.89
C GLU A 9 -6.65 -22.29 12.37
N PRO A 10 -5.52 -21.75 11.88
CA PRO A 10 -5.25 -21.73 10.46
C PRO A 10 -5.23 -23.17 9.96
N LEU A 11 -6.02 -23.45 8.91
CA LEU A 11 -6.18 -24.76 8.25
C LEU A 11 -4.87 -25.38 7.70
N MET A 12 -3.71 -24.78 7.98
CA MET A 12 -2.39 -25.29 7.62
C MET A 12 -1.99 -26.55 8.43
N GLY A 13 -2.60 -26.78 9.60
CA GLY A 13 -2.32 -27.97 10.44
C GLY A 13 -3.03 -29.26 10.02
N LEU A 14 -4.01 -29.22 9.10
CA LEU A 14 -4.81 -30.41 8.74
C LEU A 14 -4.30 -31.18 7.52
N TYR A 15 -3.17 -30.77 6.93
CA TYR A 15 -2.53 -31.49 5.84
C TYR A 15 -1.57 -32.61 6.30
N THR A 16 -1.38 -32.80 7.60
CA THR A 16 -0.48 -33.84 8.12
C THR A 16 -1.23 -35.14 8.46
N LYS A 17 -1.17 -36.04 7.47
CA LYS A 17 -1.10 -37.51 7.57
C LYS A 17 -2.28 -38.38 8.04
N ASN A 18 -3.37 -37.88 8.63
CA ASN A 18 -4.52 -38.74 9.00
C ASN A 18 -5.91 -38.17 8.63
N CYS A 19 -6.04 -37.50 7.48
CA CYS A 19 -7.36 -37.08 7.01
C CYS A 19 -8.15 -38.30 6.49
N GLN A 20 -9.02 -38.87 7.33
CA GLN A 20 -10.07 -39.84 6.96
C GLN A 20 -10.88 -39.39 5.72
N ILE A 21 -10.89 -38.08 5.44
CA ILE A 21 -11.53 -37.46 4.29
C ILE A 21 -10.86 -37.83 2.96
N ALA A 22 -9.55 -38.07 2.91
CA ALA A 22 -8.88 -38.55 1.70
C ALA A 22 -9.33 -39.97 1.34
N ALA A 23 -9.63 -40.80 2.34
CA ALA A 23 -10.20 -42.13 2.13
C ALA A 23 -11.65 -42.06 1.61
N LEU A 24 -12.43 -41.05 2.01
CA LEU A 24 -13.77 -40.83 1.45
C LEU A 24 -13.73 -40.62 -0.07
N PHE A 25 -12.69 -39.99 -0.63
CA PHE A 25 -12.56 -39.81 -2.09
C PHE A 25 -12.29 -41.11 -2.86
N LYS A 26 -11.96 -42.21 -2.17
CA LYS A 26 -11.80 -43.55 -2.77
C LYS A 26 -13.09 -44.37 -2.79
N LEU A 27 -14.09 -43.99 -1.98
CA LEU A 27 -15.38 -44.67 -1.90
C LEU A 27 -16.32 -44.21 -3.02
N ASN A 28 -17.31 -45.04 -3.38
CA ASN A 28 -18.38 -44.61 -4.29
C ASN A 28 -19.30 -43.59 -3.59
N LEU A 29 -20.06 -42.79 -4.36
CA LEU A 29 -20.83 -41.67 -3.81
C LEU A 29 -21.81 -42.12 -2.71
N GLY A 30 -22.46 -43.27 -2.90
CA GLY A 30 -23.44 -43.82 -1.96
C GLY A 30 -22.84 -44.25 -0.61
N GLU A 31 -21.64 -44.84 -0.61
CA GLU A 31 -20.92 -45.20 0.61
C GLU A 31 -20.46 -43.98 1.40
N ARG A 32 -20.04 -42.90 0.71
CA ARG A 32 -19.69 -41.63 1.36
C ARG A 32 -20.87 -41.06 2.14
N PHE A 33 -22.06 -41.09 1.53
CA PHE A 33 -23.29 -40.62 2.18
C PHE A 33 -23.64 -41.43 3.42
N ARG A 34 -23.58 -42.77 3.34
CA ARG A 34 -23.87 -43.65 4.48
C ARG A 34 -22.90 -43.45 5.64
N GLN A 35 -21.59 -43.34 5.36
CA GLN A 35 -20.60 -43.11 6.42
C GLN A 35 -20.76 -41.74 7.08
N LEU A 36 -21.05 -40.69 6.31
CA LEU A 36 -21.31 -39.37 6.87
C LEU A 36 -22.57 -39.38 7.73
N HIS A 37 -23.67 -39.96 7.26
CA HIS A 37 -24.93 -40.03 8.01
C HIS A 37 -24.75 -40.70 9.39
N ASN A 38 -24.10 -41.87 9.42
CA ASN A 38 -23.92 -42.64 10.65
C ASN A 38 -23.00 -41.94 11.67
N HIS A 39 -22.04 -41.14 11.22
CA HIS A 39 -21.10 -40.45 12.11
C HIS A 39 -21.77 -39.28 12.88
N TYR A 40 -22.87 -38.72 12.38
CA TYR A 40 -23.43 -37.47 12.93
C TYR A 40 -24.74 -37.62 13.72
N LEU A 41 -25.22 -38.85 13.93
CA LEU A 41 -26.33 -39.10 14.86
C LEU A 41 -25.86 -38.81 16.30
N VAL A 42 -26.36 -37.73 16.90
CA VAL A 42 -26.10 -37.37 18.31
C VAL A 42 -27.30 -37.81 19.15
N PRO A 43 -27.13 -38.67 20.16
CA PRO A 43 -28.23 -39.03 21.04
C PRO A 43 -28.60 -37.84 21.95
N LEU A 44 -29.87 -37.42 21.93
CA LEU A 44 -30.43 -36.45 22.87
C LEU A 44 -31.20 -37.17 23.99
N LEU A 45 -31.08 -36.68 25.23
CA LEU A 45 -31.68 -37.25 26.43
C LEU A 45 -33.09 -36.70 26.69
N LYS A 46 -34.09 -37.60 26.57
CA LYS A 46 -35.51 -37.61 26.99
C LYS A 46 -36.50 -36.55 26.41
N PRO A 47 -37.65 -36.99 25.83
CA PRO A 47 -38.59 -36.11 25.11
C PRO A 47 -39.80 -35.62 25.92
N ASN A 48 -40.23 -34.40 25.61
CA ASN A 48 -41.58 -33.85 25.75
C ASN A 48 -42.37 -34.20 24.45
N PRO A 49 -43.69 -34.48 24.48
CA PRO A 49 -44.40 -34.97 23.29
C PRO A 49 -44.59 -33.93 22.17
N PHE A 50 -44.50 -32.63 22.47
CA PHE A 50 -44.36 -31.56 21.47
C PHE A 50 -42.90 -31.17 21.23
N SER A 51 -41.99 -31.53 22.14
CA SER A 51 -40.56 -31.36 21.88
C SER A 51 -40.03 -32.42 20.94
N SER A 52 -40.63 -33.61 20.84
CA SER A 52 -40.16 -34.67 19.93
C SER A 52 -40.12 -34.21 18.46
N PHE A 53 -41.17 -33.55 17.96
CA PHE A 53 -41.20 -33.04 16.59
C PHE A 53 -40.23 -31.85 16.39
N TYR A 54 -40.16 -30.95 17.37
CA TYR A 54 -39.25 -29.81 17.34
C TYR A 54 -37.77 -30.24 17.43
N GLU A 55 -37.45 -31.17 18.32
CA GLU A 55 -36.15 -31.80 18.50
C GLU A 55 -35.73 -32.57 17.25
N GLN A 56 -36.66 -33.34 16.65
CA GLN A 56 -36.40 -34.03 15.40
C GLN A 56 -36.11 -33.04 14.26
N SER A 57 -36.89 -31.97 14.15
CA SER A 57 -36.65 -30.91 13.15
C SER A 57 -35.31 -30.20 13.35
N ILE A 58 -34.91 -29.95 14.60
CA ILE A 58 -33.57 -29.40 14.92
C ILE A 58 -32.47 -30.40 14.57
N GLN A 59 -32.63 -31.68 14.91
CA GLN A 59 -31.66 -32.71 14.58
C GLN A 59 -31.47 -32.83 13.07
N ASP A 60 -32.56 -32.89 12.31
CA ASP A 60 -32.55 -32.93 10.86
C ASP A 60 -31.84 -31.70 10.29
N TYR A 61 -32.14 -30.50 10.80
CA TYR A 61 -31.46 -29.26 10.40
C TYR A 61 -29.96 -29.26 10.72
N LEU A 62 -29.54 -29.80 11.87
CA LEU A 62 -28.14 -29.89 12.25
C LEU A 62 -27.38 -30.90 11.38
N VAL A 63 -27.99 -32.06 11.10
CA VAL A 63 -27.45 -33.07 10.19
C VAL A 63 -27.33 -32.47 8.78
N GLU A 64 -28.37 -31.81 8.30
CA GLU A 64 -28.36 -31.13 7.00
C GLU A 64 -27.26 -30.06 6.94
N SER A 65 -27.14 -29.22 7.96
CA SER A 65 -26.12 -28.17 8.05
C SER A 65 -24.70 -28.74 8.00
N ARG A 66 -24.46 -29.85 8.72
CA ARG A 66 -23.17 -30.57 8.69
C ARG A 66 -22.90 -31.21 7.32
N LEU A 67 -23.91 -31.84 6.72
CA LEU A 67 -23.79 -32.39 5.37
C LEU A 67 -23.47 -31.30 4.35
N ARG A 68 -24.21 -30.17 4.35
CA ARG A 68 -23.93 -29.00 3.51
C ARG A 68 -22.49 -28.51 3.70
N PHE A 69 -21.99 -28.45 4.93
CA PHE A 69 -20.60 -28.09 5.21
C PHE A 69 -19.61 -29.06 4.57
N GLN A 70 -19.81 -30.37 4.74
CA GLN A 70 -18.94 -31.40 4.15
C GLN A 70 -18.99 -31.40 2.62
N PHE A 71 -20.19 -31.22 2.03
CA PHE A 71 -20.34 -31.07 0.58
C PHE A 71 -19.61 -29.85 0.05
N ARG A 72 -19.72 -28.70 0.73
CA ARG A 72 -18.97 -27.49 0.37
C ARG A 72 -17.46 -27.74 0.44
N ARG A 73 -16.98 -28.41 1.49
CA ARG A 73 -15.56 -28.77 1.64
C ARG A 73 -15.09 -29.70 0.50
N LEU A 74 -15.88 -30.71 0.17
CA LEU A 74 -15.59 -31.66 -0.91
C LEU A 74 -15.57 -30.96 -2.28
N LEU A 75 -16.57 -30.12 -2.57
CA LEU A 75 -16.65 -29.33 -3.78
C LEU A 75 -15.45 -28.37 -3.90
N ASN A 76 -15.06 -27.72 -2.80
CA ASN A 76 -13.89 -26.84 -2.78
C ASN A 76 -12.58 -27.60 -3.00
N ALA A 77 -12.41 -28.77 -2.37
CA ALA A 77 -11.25 -29.63 -2.61
C ALA A 77 -11.19 -30.10 -4.07
N TYR A 78 -12.31 -30.50 -4.66
CA TYR A 78 -12.40 -30.84 -6.07
C TYR A 78 -12.02 -29.66 -6.97
N ARG A 79 -12.57 -28.46 -6.71
CA ARG A 79 -12.23 -27.24 -7.45
C ARG A 79 -10.74 -26.94 -7.36
N LEU A 80 -10.16 -26.95 -6.15
CA LEU A 80 -8.72 -26.74 -5.98
C LEU A 80 -7.91 -27.78 -6.75
N HIS A 81 -8.28 -29.06 -6.67
CA HIS A 81 -7.63 -30.13 -7.42
C HIS A 81 -7.65 -29.86 -8.93
N THR A 82 -8.77 -29.40 -9.49
CA THR A 82 -8.83 -29.03 -10.91
C THR A 82 -7.94 -27.83 -11.26
N ILE A 83 -7.80 -26.86 -10.36
CA ILE A 83 -6.91 -25.70 -10.54
C ILE A 83 -5.44 -26.15 -10.51
N HIS A 84 -5.08 -27.06 -9.60
CA HIS A 84 -3.71 -27.56 -9.46
C HIS A 84 -3.21 -28.34 -10.67
N LYS A 85 -4.10 -28.98 -11.44
CA LYS A 85 -3.74 -29.67 -12.68
C LYS A 85 -3.30 -28.74 -13.80
N ARG A 86 -3.63 -27.44 -13.73
CA ARG A 86 -3.25 -26.48 -14.76
C ARG A 86 -1.75 -26.16 -14.64
N PRO A 87 -1.06 -25.95 -15.79
CA PRO A 87 0.34 -25.56 -15.78
C PRO A 87 0.54 -24.24 -15.04
N LEU A 88 1.71 -24.13 -14.44
CA LEU A 88 2.15 -22.96 -13.67
C LEU A 88 3.13 -22.16 -14.51
N ASP A 89 2.98 -20.84 -14.47
CA ASP A 89 3.96 -19.92 -15.04
C ASP A 89 5.17 -19.85 -14.09
N SER A 90 6.39 -19.99 -14.61
CA SER A 90 7.63 -19.95 -13.82
C SER A 90 8.21 -18.54 -13.67
N ILE A 91 7.61 -17.56 -14.33
CA ILE A 91 8.09 -16.17 -14.44
C ILE A 91 7.14 -15.27 -13.64
N ASP A 92 7.71 -14.37 -12.83
CA ASP A 92 6.92 -13.39 -12.07
C ASP A 92 6.27 -12.38 -13.03
N PRO A 93 4.95 -12.18 -12.97
CA PRO A 93 4.28 -11.21 -13.85
C PRO A 93 4.63 -9.74 -13.56
N ILE A 94 5.27 -9.43 -12.41
CA ILE A 94 5.62 -8.06 -12.03
C ILE A 94 7.03 -7.71 -12.53
N THR A 95 8.03 -8.56 -12.26
CA THR A 95 9.43 -8.28 -12.62
C THR A 95 9.88 -8.94 -13.92
N PHE A 96 9.08 -9.87 -14.48
CA PHE A 96 9.46 -10.71 -15.62
C PHE A 96 10.73 -11.55 -15.38
N SER A 97 11.08 -11.79 -14.12
CA SER A 97 12.22 -12.60 -13.70
C SER A 97 11.78 -13.98 -13.22
N PRO A 98 12.68 -14.99 -13.20
CA PRO A 98 12.38 -16.28 -12.60
C PRO A 98 12.08 -16.14 -11.11
N ILE A 99 11.08 -16.88 -10.63
CA ILE A 99 10.60 -16.84 -9.23
C ILE A 99 11.54 -17.64 -8.33
N GLN A 100 12.04 -17.02 -7.26
CA GLN A 100 12.87 -17.64 -6.23
C GLN A 100 12.04 -18.03 -5.00
N GLU A 101 11.20 -17.10 -4.50
CA GLU A 101 10.32 -17.30 -3.36
C GLU A 101 8.84 -17.24 -3.82
N PRO A 102 8.24 -18.36 -4.25
CA PRO A 102 6.92 -18.35 -4.87
C PRO A 102 5.80 -18.13 -3.85
N ILE A 103 4.97 -17.11 -4.10
CA ILE A 103 3.68 -16.92 -3.44
C ILE A 103 2.56 -17.31 -4.39
N CYS A 104 1.75 -18.28 -3.98
CA CYS A 104 0.63 -18.78 -4.75
C CYS A 104 -0.67 -18.05 -4.38
N VAL A 105 -1.33 -17.48 -5.39
CA VAL A 105 -2.64 -16.84 -5.24
C VAL A 105 -3.67 -17.59 -6.08
N TYR A 106 -4.70 -18.13 -5.42
CA TYR A 106 -5.79 -18.85 -6.08
C TYR A 106 -6.91 -17.89 -6.49
N SER A 107 -7.30 -17.90 -7.76
CA SER A 107 -8.51 -17.26 -8.25
C SER A 107 -9.58 -18.30 -8.55
N MET A 108 -10.62 -18.35 -7.72
CA MET A 108 -11.76 -19.25 -7.93
C MET A 108 -12.62 -18.83 -9.11
N LYS A 109 -12.65 -17.53 -9.44
CA LYS A 109 -13.39 -16.99 -10.59
C LYS A 109 -12.76 -17.46 -11.90
N ASP A 110 -11.44 -17.36 -12.01
CA ASP A 110 -10.70 -17.71 -13.23
C ASP A 110 -10.33 -19.20 -13.26
N ARG A 111 -10.60 -19.93 -12.16
CA ARG A 111 -10.19 -21.32 -11.94
C ARG A 111 -8.69 -21.51 -12.20
N ARG A 112 -7.87 -20.52 -11.84
CA ARG A 112 -6.41 -20.49 -12.07
C ARG A 112 -5.71 -20.13 -10.78
N ARG A 113 -4.46 -20.59 -10.65
CA ARG A 113 -3.53 -20.12 -9.63
C ARG A 113 -2.44 -19.30 -10.29
N TYR A 114 -2.05 -18.21 -9.64
CA TYR A 114 -1.00 -17.30 -10.07
C TYR A 114 0.17 -17.44 -9.12
N LEU A 115 1.39 -17.44 -9.65
CA LEU A 115 2.61 -17.39 -8.85
C LEU A 115 3.21 -16.00 -8.97
N PHE A 116 3.67 -15.49 -7.85
CA PHE A 116 4.37 -14.21 -7.75
C PHE A 116 5.65 -14.41 -6.97
N GLU A 117 6.64 -13.58 -7.26
CA GLU A 117 7.79 -13.43 -6.38
C GLU A 117 7.37 -12.73 -5.07
N ALA A 118 7.82 -13.24 -3.93
CA ALA A 118 7.44 -12.75 -2.61
C ALA A 118 7.73 -11.25 -2.42
N ASP A 119 8.93 -10.80 -2.77
CA ASP A 119 9.33 -9.39 -2.67
C ASP A 119 8.50 -8.50 -3.59
N SER A 120 8.33 -8.89 -4.87
CA SER A 120 7.52 -8.15 -5.85
C SER A 120 6.09 -7.96 -5.40
N LEU A 121 5.46 -9.04 -4.92
CA LEU A 121 4.07 -8.99 -4.43
C LEU A 121 3.94 -8.11 -3.19
N ASN A 122 4.87 -8.25 -2.23
CA ASN A 122 4.87 -7.44 -1.01
C ASN A 122 5.05 -5.95 -1.31
N LYS A 123 5.98 -5.60 -2.21
CA LYS A 123 6.16 -4.24 -2.73
C LYS A 123 4.91 -3.72 -3.41
N GLY A 124 4.25 -4.53 -4.23
CA GLY A 124 2.99 -4.17 -4.89
C GLY A 124 1.85 -3.91 -3.91
N ILE A 125 1.71 -4.74 -2.88
CA ILE A 125 0.75 -4.54 -1.80
C ILE A 125 1.06 -3.24 -1.05
N ARG A 126 2.32 -3.03 -0.65
CA ARG A 126 2.76 -1.83 0.06
C ARG A 126 2.51 -0.57 -0.76
N LYS A 127 2.82 -0.58 -2.06
CA LYS A 127 2.55 0.53 -2.98
C LYS A 127 1.08 0.94 -2.99
N ASN A 128 0.14 -0.01 -2.96
CA ASN A 128 -1.29 0.29 -2.87
C ASN A 128 -1.67 0.85 -1.49
N LEU A 129 -1.17 0.24 -0.41
CA LEU A 129 -1.46 0.67 0.96
C LEU A 129 -0.90 2.06 1.32
N TYR A 130 0.17 2.48 0.64
CA TYR A 130 0.81 3.79 0.79
C TYR A 130 0.47 4.75 -0.35
N HIS A 131 -0.50 4.40 -1.19
CA HIS A 131 -0.88 5.27 -2.31
C HIS A 131 -1.31 6.66 -1.81
N SER A 132 -0.81 7.67 -2.49
CA SER A 132 -1.06 9.08 -2.27
C SER A 132 -1.41 9.74 -3.59
N GLN A 133 -2.22 10.79 -3.51
CA GLN A 133 -2.39 11.75 -4.58
C GLN A 133 -1.85 13.07 -4.04
N TYR A 134 -0.69 13.51 -4.55
CA TYR A 134 0.06 14.62 -3.97
C TYR A 134 0.38 14.37 -2.49
N THR A 135 0.15 15.35 -1.63
CA THR A 135 0.28 15.23 -0.18
C THR A 135 -0.92 14.60 0.53
N ILE A 136 -1.97 14.23 -0.22
CA ILE A 136 -3.20 13.68 0.34
C ILE A 136 -3.11 12.15 0.31
N PRO A 137 -3.04 11.49 1.49
CA PRO A 137 -2.99 10.03 1.53
C PRO A 137 -4.33 9.43 1.10
N GLU A 138 -4.28 8.62 0.05
CA GLU A 138 -5.44 7.91 -0.51
C GLU A 138 -5.11 6.42 -0.66
N PRO A 139 -4.92 5.70 0.46
CA PRO A 139 -4.51 4.30 0.41
C PRO A 139 -5.57 3.46 -0.32
N LYS A 140 -5.12 2.57 -1.20
CA LYS A 140 -5.94 1.71 -2.03
C LYS A 140 -5.90 0.26 -1.53
N GLU A 141 -6.98 -0.47 -1.76
CA GLU A 141 -7.00 -1.90 -1.49
C GLU A 141 -5.92 -2.60 -2.34
N PRO A 142 -5.21 -3.58 -1.78
CA PRO A 142 -4.25 -4.34 -2.57
C PRO A 142 -4.92 -5.06 -3.74
N ILE A 143 -4.44 -4.82 -4.94
CA ILE A 143 -4.99 -5.38 -6.18
C ILE A 143 -4.10 -6.49 -6.75
N HIS A 144 -4.74 -7.44 -7.41
CA HIS A 144 -4.09 -8.47 -8.19
C HIS A 144 -3.64 -7.91 -9.54
N VAL A 145 -2.33 -7.81 -9.77
CA VAL A 145 -1.74 -7.13 -10.94
C VAL A 145 -2.29 -7.63 -12.29
N ILE A 146 -2.44 -8.95 -12.46
CA ILE A 146 -2.95 -9.52 -13.72
C ILE A 146 -4.44 -9.25 -13.95
N THR A 147 -5.29 -9.35 -12.91
CA THR A 147 -6.75 -9.26 -13.07
C THR A 147 -7.29 -7.86 -12.79
N ASN A 148 -6.45 -6.96 -12.27
CA ASN A 148 -6.78 -5.63 -11.78
C ASN A 148 -7.98 -5.60 -10.82
N ARG A 149 -8.15 -6.66 -10.03
CA ARG A 149 -9.22 -6.80 -9.03
C ARG A 149 -8.62 -6.80 -7.63
N PRO A 150 -9.30 -6.22 -6.63
CA PRO A 150 -8.88 -6.32 -5.23
C PRO A 150 -8.75 -7.78 -4.79
N PHE A 151 -7.72 -8.07 -3.98
CA PHE A 151 -7.61 -9.39 -3.37
C PHE A 151 -8.76 -9.61 -2.39
N THR A 152 -9.36 -10.79 -2.46
CA THR A 152 -10.35 -11.21 -1.47
C THR A 152 -9.71 -11.42 -0.10
N TYR A 153 -10.50 -11.31 0.97
CA TYR A 153 -10.04 -11.53 2.34
C TYR A 153 -9.29 -12.87 2.53
N VAL A 154 -9.80 -13.96 1.93
CA VAL A 154 -9.17 -15.28 1.99
C VAL A 154 -7.82 -15.31 1.25
N GLN A 155 -7.73 -14.63 0.10
CA GLN A 155 -6.46 -14.47 -0.61
C GLN A 155 -5.45 -13.68 0.23
N LEU A 156 -5.87 -12.59 0.88
CA LEU A 156 -4.98 -11.80 1.74
C LEU A 156 -4.47 -12.60 2.95
N ILE A 157 -5.30 -13.43 3.59
CA ILE A 157 -4.83 -14.36 4.63
C ILE A 157 -3.78 -15.32 4.06
N SER A 158 -4.08 -15.96 2.92
CA SER A 158 -3.16 -16.91 2.30
C SER A 158 -1.84 -16.25 1.91
N ILE A 159 -1.87 -15.03 1.38
CA ILE A 159 -0.68 -14.25 1.03
C ILE A 159 0.12 -13.93 2.28
N PHE A 160 -0.53 -13.46 3.35
CA PHE A 160 0.12 -13.15 4.61
C PHE A 160 0.84 -14.35 5.22
N GLU A 161 0.19 -15.51 5.30
CA GLU A 161 0.81 -16.72 5.87
C GLU A 161 1.98 -17.22 5.01
N GLN A 162 1.87 -17.14 3.68
CA GLN A 162 2.97 -17.50 2.78
C GLN A 162 4.15 -16.53 2.92
N LEU A 163 3.90 -15.22 2.93
CA LEU A 163 4.96 -14.20 3.11
C LEU A 163 5.61 -14.27 4.49
N ARG A 164 4.86 -14.67 5.53
CA ARG A 164 5.41 -14.88 6.87
C ARG A 164 6.42 -16.03 6.91
N SER A 165 6.31 -17.00 6.00
CA SER A 165 7.24 -18.12 5.88
C SER A 165 8.52 -17.77 5.10
N THR A 166 8.56 -16.62 4.41
CA THR A 166 9.73 -16.14 3.68
C THR A 166 10.57 -15.19 4.53
N LYS A 167 11.73 -14.74 4.02
CA LYS A 167 12.61 -13.79 4.72
C LYS A 167 12.20 -12.32 4.52
N GLN A 168 11.03 -12.07 3.93
CA GLN A 168 10.60 -10.73 3.55
C GLN A 168 10.09 -9.92 4.74
N ARG A 169 10.31 -8.60 4.72
CA ARG A 169 9.77 -7.69 5.74
C ARG A 169 8.28 -7.46 5.50
N ILE A 170 7.44 -7.92 6.43
CA ILE A 170 5.98 -7.90 6.29
C ILE A 170 5.28 -7.02 7.33
N GLU A 171 5.95 -6.04 7.94
CA GLU A 171 5.40 -5.21 9.02
C GLU A 171 4.12 -4.46 8.61
N ASP A 172 4.12 -3.85 7.41
CA ASP A 172 2.96 -3.12 6.88
C ASP A 172 1.77 -4.07 6.70
N LEU A 173 2.02 -5.23 6.09
CA LEU A 173 0.98 -6.24 5.88
C LEU A 173 0.51 -6.87 7.20
N SER A 174 1.39 -7.01 8.19
CA SER A 174 1.08 -7.52 9.53
C SER A 174 0.17 -6.55 10.29
N THR A 175 0.46 -5.26 10.19
CA THR A 175 -0.40 -4.20 10.74
C THR A 175 -1.72 -4.15 9.99
N TYR A 176 -1.71 -4.30 8.66
CA TYR A 176 -2.95 -4.36 7.88
C TYR A 176 -3.80 -5.59 8.24
N ARG A 177 -3.15 -6.73 8.53
CA ARG A 177 -3.79 -7.97 9.00
C ARG A 177 -4.43 -7.81 10.38
N SER A 178 -3.79 -7.11 11.31
CA SER A 178 -4.33 -6.86 12.65
C SER A 178 -5.58 -5.96 12.59
N LEU A 179 -5.65 -5.07 11.60
CA LEU A 179 -6.82 -4.26 11.26
C LEU A 179 -7.83 -4.99 10.35
N GLN A 180 -7.80 -6.32 10.32
CA GLN A 180 -8.72 -7.18 9.56
C GLN A 180 -8.79 -6.87 8.06
N PHE A 181 -7.69 -6.34 7.48
CA PHE A 181 -7.63 -5.94 6.08
C PHE A 181 -8.71 -4.91 5.67
N GLN A 182 -9.11 -4.03 6.58
CA GLN A 182 -10.06 -2.96 6.29
C GLN A 182 -9.33 -1.67 5.93
N ILE A 183 -9.37 -1.27 4.66
CA ILE A 183 -8.64 -0.09 4.15
C ILE A 183 -9.04 1.22 4.85
N GLN A 184 -10.31 1.34 5.24
CA GLN A 184 -10.81 2.53 5.94
C GLN A 184 -10.25 2.65 7.37
N VAL A 185 -10.06 1.52 8.05
CA VAL A 185 -9.45 1.48 9.38
C VAL A 185 -7.95 1.73 9.26
N TRP A 186 -7.29 1.13 8.26
CA TRP A 186 -5.90 1.40 7.90
C TRP A 186 -5.63 2.88 7.66
N LYS A 187 -6.45 3.53 6.82
CA LYS A 187 -6.32 4.97 6.51
C LYS A 187 -6.35 5.83 7.76
N ARG A 188 -7.25 5.53 8.71
CA ARG A 188 -7.36 6.27 9.97
C ARG A 188 -6.19 5.98 10.91
N TYR A 189 -5.84 4.71 11.07
CA TYR A 189 -4.77 4.27 11.96
C TYR A 189 -3.40 4.79 11.51
N MET A 190 -3.10 4.67 10.22
CA MET A 190 -1.82 5.08 9.62
C MET A 190 -1.84 6.53 9.10
N HIS A 191 -2.87 7.34 9.38
CA HIS A 191 -3.07 8.64 8.72
C HIS A 191 -1.82 9.53 8.74
N ARG A 192 -1.18 9.65 9.90
CA ARG A 192 0.03 10.47 10.06
C ARG A 192 1.20 9.91 9.26
N GLN A 193 1.45 8.60 9.36
CA GLN A 193 2.53 7.96 8.64
C GLN A 193 2.34 8.05 7.12
N LEU A 194 1.13 7.77 6.63
CA LEU A 194 0.77 7.88 5.22
C LEU A 194 1.00 9.31 4.70
N ARG A 195 0.57 10.33 5.46
CA ARG A 195 0.77 11.72 5.10
C ARG A 195 2.25 12.10 5.07
N MET A 196 3.06 11.63 6.02
CA MET A 196 4.52 11.86 5.97
C MET A 196 5.18 11.17 4.78
N THR A 197 4.77 9.95 4.46
CA THR A 197 5.28 9.25 3.28
C THR A 197 4.94 10.02 2.02
N ALA A 198 3.70 10.50 1.87
CA ALA A 198 3.28 11.32 0.75
C ALA A 198 4.11 12.61 0.62
N ILE A 199 4.24 13.38 1.71
CA ILE A 199 5.08 14.60 1.75
C ILE A 199 6.53 14.29 1.37
N ARG A 200 7.08 13.18 1.88
CA ARG A 200 8.46 12.78 1.59
C ARG A 200 8.63 12.40 0.12
N GLU A 201 7.70 11.66 -0.46
CA GLU A 201 7.73 11.28 -1.88
C GLU A 201 7.65 12.53 -2.78
N GLU A 202 6.77 13.48 -2.47
CA GLU A 202 6.65 14.73 -3.23
C GLU A 202 7.91 15.60 -3.11
N LEU A 203 8.43 15.81 -1.90
CA LEU A 203 9.65 16.61 -1.71
C LEU A 203 10.90 15.94 -2.29
N GLN A 204 10.95 14.60 -2.33
CA GLN A 204 12.06 13.86 -2.97
C GLN A 204 11.97 13.87 -4.49
N ASN A 205 10.77 14.01 -5.05
CA ASN A 205 10.57 14.12 -6.49
C ASN A 205 10.92 15.54 -6.97
N LEU A 206 12.17 15.73 -7.38
CA LEU A 206 12.74 17.00 -7.86
C LEU A 206 11.98 17.64 -9.02
N LYS A 207 11.20 16.84 -9.76
CA LYS A 207 10.44 17.26 -10.94
C LYS A 207 8.97 17.54 -10.63
N SER A 208 8.51 17.23 -9.41
CA SER A 208 7.14 17.52 -8.98
C SER A 208 7.00 19.03 -8.79
N LEU A 209 6.08 19.66 -9.53
CA LEU A 209 5.77 21.09 -9.33
C LEU A 209 5.22 21.30 -7.93
N GLU A 210 4.36 20.40 -7.46
CA GLU A 210 3.77 20.46 -6.13
C GLU A 210 4.82 20.32 -5.02
N GLY A 211 5.83 19.46 -5.22
CA GLY A 211 6.97 19.35 -4.30
C GLY A 211 7.84 20.61 -4.27
N GLN A 212 7.99 21.29 -5.41
CA GLN A 212 8.71 22.55 -5.51
C GLN A 212 7.94 23.69 -4.83
N ASP A 213 6.64 23.81 -5.08
CA ASP A 213 5.76 24.80 -4.46
C ASP A 213 5.74 24.65 -2.94
N MET A 214 5.60 23.42 -2.43
CA MET A 214 5.69 23.15 -0.98
C MET A 214 7.02 23.59 -0.37
N LEU A 215 8.13 23.40 -1.09
CA LEU A 215 9.44 23.82 -0.63
C LEU A 215 9.55 25.35 -0.64
N LEU A 216 9.02 26.01 -1.66
CA LEU A 216 9.00 27.46 -1.79
C LEU A 216 8.17 28.10 -0.69
N ASP A 217 6.95 27.63 -0.45
CA ASP A 217 6.08 28.08 0.64
C ASP A 217 6.81 27.98 1.99
N PHE A 218 7.44 26.83 2.26
CA PHE A 218 8.23 26.66 3.48
C PHE A 218 9.38 27.68 3.59
N ILE A 219 10.10 27.96 2.51
CA ILE A 219 11.22 28.91 2.53
C ILE A 219 10.69 30.33 2.76
N LYS A 220 9.63 30.74 2.05
CA LYS A 220 9.00 32.06 2.18
C LYS A 220 8.46 32.29 3.60
N ASP A 221 7.74 31.32 4.15
CA ASP A 221 7.24 31.36 5.54
C ASP A 221 8.38 31.44 6.55
N SER A 222 9.44 30.66 6.34
CA SER A 222 10.61 30.64 7.22
C SER A 222 11.39 31.96 7.16
N MET A 223 11.51 32.58 5.97
CA MET A 223 12.10 33.91 5.81
C MET A 223 11.29 34.97 6.55
N ALA A 224 9.95 34.94 6.41
CA ALA A 224 9.06 35.84 7.13
C ALA A 224 9.19 35.69 8.66
N ALA A 225 9.19 34.45 9.16
CA ALA A 225 9.33 34.15 10.59
C ALA A 225 10.68 34.60 11.17
N THR A 226 11.75 34.49 10.38
CA THR A 226 13.12 34.86 10.79
C THR A 226 13.51 36.30 10.39
N ARG A 227 12.56 37.06 9.83
CA ARG A 227 12.69 38.47 9.43
C ARG A 227 13.76 38.72 8.36
N PHE A 228 13.99 37.77 7.45
CA PHE A 228 14.76 38.06 6.24
C PHE A 228 13.88 38.84 5.25
N PRO A 229 14.39 39.93 4.64
CA PRO A 229 13.64 40.67 3.65
C PRO A 229 13.47 39.84 2.37
N LEU A 230 12.24 39.60 1.95
CA LEU A 230 11.89 39.00 0.66
C LEU A 230 11.53 40.12 -0.31
N THR A 231 12.43 40.43 -1.24
CA THR A 231 12.16 41.37 -2.34
C THR A 231 11.58 40.60 -3.52
N GLU A 232 10.74 41.24 -4.35
CA GLU A 232 10.15 40.61 -5.55
C GLU A 232 11.23 39.98 -6.45
N ARG A 233 12.35 40.69 -6.67
CA ARG A 233 13.49 40.17 -7.43
C ARG A 233 14.07 38.89 -6.81
N PHE A 234 14.25 38.85 -5.50
CA PHE A 234 14.82 37.68 -4.82
C PHE A 234 13.83 36.52 -4.79
N GLU A 235 12.52 36.79 -4.74
CA GLU A 235 11.48 35.79 -4.87
C GLU A 235 11.56 35.09 -6.23
N THR A 236 11.70 35.84 -7.34
CA THR A 236 11.92 35.26 -8.67
C THR A 236 13.18 34.40 -8.72
N ILE A 237 14.30 34.89 -8.15
CA ILE A 237 15.55 34.12 -8.09
C ILE A 237 15.34 32.83 -7.29
N LEU A 238 14.62 32.87 -6.18
CA LEU A 238 14.35 31.70 -5.34
C LEU A 238 13.50 30.66 -6.08
N GLU A 239 12.43 31.09 -6.74
CA GLU A 239 11.56 30.23 -7.56
C GLU A 239 12.34 29.56 -8.69
N SER A 240 13.10 30.34 -9.45
CA SER A 240 13.96 29.83 -10.52
C SER A 240 15.05 28.90 -9.99
N ALA A 241 15.61 29.15 -8.81
CA ALA A 241 16.63 28.29 -8.20
C ALA A 241 16.09 26.91 -7.84
N VAL A 242 14.89 26.85 -7.23
CA VAL A 242 14.23 25.58 -6.88
C VAL A 242 13.89 24.78 -8.14
N TYR A 243 13.44 25.45 -9.19
CA TYR A 243 13.07 24.83 -10.46
C TYR A 243 14.28 24.35 -11.27
N TRP A 244 15.32 25.18 -11.42
CA TRP A 244 16.48 24.90 -12.29
C TRP A 244 17.56 24.05 -11.62
N TYR A 245 17.75 24.20 -10.30
CA TYR A 245 18.85 23.56 -9.57
C TYR A 245 18.34 22.75 -8.37
N PRO A 246 17.42 21.80 -8.57
CA PRO A 246 16.83 21.05 -7.47
C PRO A 246 17.83 20.14 -6.74
N ASP A 247 18.96 19.81 -7.39
CA ASP A 247 20.07 19.02 -6.81
C ASP A 247 21.11 19.86 -6.07
N HIS A 248 20.98 21.19 -6.06
CA HIS A 248 21.94 22.03 -5.37
C HIS A 248 21.96 21.76 -3.86
N THR A 249 23.15 21.74 -3.25
CA THR A 249 23.36 21.37 -1.85
C THR A 249 22.50 22.20 -0.88
N LEU A 250 22.40 23.51 -1.11
CA LEU A 250 21.55 24.41 -0.33
C LEU A 250 20.07 24.03 -0.40
N ILE A 251 19.56 23.73 -1.59
CA ILE A 251 18.17 23.31 -1.80
C ILE A 251 17.91 21.96 -1.11
N GLY A 252 18.87 21.02 -1.17
CA GLY A 252 18.81 19.76 -0.43
C GLY A 252 18.76 19.94 1.10
N LEU A 253 19.52 20.90 1.64
CA LEU A 253 19.48 21.24 3.07
C LEU A 253 18.15 21.90 3.46
N LEU A 254 17.65 22.83 2.66
CA LEU A 254 16.34 23.47 2.86
C LEU A 254 15.21 22.45 2.79
N ARG A 255 15.26 21.51 1.85
CA ARG A 255 14.32 20.38 1.76
C ARG A 255 14.35 19.51 3.00
N THR A 256 15.53 19.27 3.57
CA THR A 256 15.66 18.51 4.82
C THR A 256 15.02 19.23 6.00
N LEU A 257 15.17 20.56 6.09
CA LEU A 257 14.49 21.37 7.09
C LEU A 257 12.97 21.39 6.87
N CYS A 258 12.53 21.50 5.62
CA CYS A 258 11.13 21.43 5.22
C CYS A 258 10.49 20.11 5.67
N MET A 259 11.13 18.97 5.38
CA MET A 259 10.68 17.65 5.84
C MET A 259 10.55 17.58 7.38
N LYS A 260 11.55 18.08 8.11
CA LYS A 260 11.51 18.12 9.60
C LYS A 260 10.40 19.02 10.13
N SER A 261 10.14 20.15 9.46
CA SER A 261 9.05 21.06 9.80
C SER A 261 7.70 20.36 9.68
N TYR A 262 7.42 19.73 8.54
CA TYR A 262 6.18 18.95 8.36
C TYR A 262 6.06 17.78 9.34
N GLU A 263 7.17 17.07 9.60
CA GLU A 263 7.20 15.99 10.59
C GLU A 263 6.82 16.51 11.99
N SER A 264 7.44 17.61 12.42
CA SER A 264 7.18 18.22 13.73
C SER A 264 5.72 18.66 13.87
N ASN A 265 5.16 19.29 12.83
CA ASN A 265 3.79 19.76 12.81
C ASN A 265 2.81 18.59 12.87
N LEU A 266 3.08 17.50 12.13
CA LEU A 266 2.17 16.36 12.08
C LEU A 266 2.18 15.53 13.37
N PHE A 267 3.34 15.41 14.02
CA PHE A 267 3.48 14.68 15.28
C PHE A 267 3.30 15.57 16.52
N LYS A 268 3.04 16.88 16.35
CA LYS A 268 2.91 17.88 17.42
C LYS A 268 4.13 17.94 18.33
N ILE A 269 5.32 17.92 17.72
CA ILE A 269 6.59 18.05 18.42
C ILE A 269 7.01 19.51 18.36
N GLU A 270 7.20 20.15 19.53
CA GLU A 270 7.57 21.55 19.65
C GLU A 270 9.07 21.76 19.35
N ILE A 271 9.46 21.73 18.08
CA ILE A 271 10.84 22.02 17.61
C ILE A 271 10.91 23.24 16.68
N HIS A 272 9.84 24.03 16.60
CA HIS A 272 9.74 25.14 15.66
C HIS A 272 10.88 26.16 15.81
N GLU A 273 11.20 26.57 17.05
CA GLU A 273 12.29 27.52 17.32
C GLU A 273 13.66 26.99 16.88
N ILE A 274 13.93 25.70 17.14
CA ILE A 274 15.17 25.04 16.72
C ILE A 274 15.27 25.01 15.19
N LEU A 275 14.17 24.72 14.49
CA LEU A 275 14.13 24.72 13.04
C LEU A 275 14.34 26.11 12.45
N MET A 276 13.70 27.14 13.01
CA MET A 276 13.88 28.53 12.57
C MET A 276 15.31 29.03 12.84
N MET A 277 15.92 28.63 13.96
CA MET A 277 17.33 28.93 14.22
C MET A 277 18.26 28.21 13.22
N GLN A 278 18.00 26.94 12.90
CA GLN A 278 18.76 26.20 11.88
C GLN A 278 18.60 26.84 10.50
N PHE A 279 17.38 27.21 10.13
CA PHE A 279 17.09 27.93 8.90
C PHE A 279 17.86 29.26 8.86
N ALA A 280 17.77 30.09 9.90
CA ALA A 280 18.46 31.38 9.95
C ALA A 280 19.99 31.23 9.87
N ASN A 281 20.56 30.23 10.54
CA ASN A 281 22.00 29.96 10.48
C ASN A 281 22.46 29.49 9.09
N LEU A 282 21.63 28.70 8.40
CA LEU A 282 21.86 28.29 7.02
C LEU A 282 21.76 29.52 6.10
N PHE A 283 20.64 30.23 6.16
CA PHE A 283 20.32 31.32 5.23
C PHE A 283 21.24 32.54 5.40
N ARG A 284 21.60 32.92 6.64
CA ARG A 284 22.51 34.05 6.89
C ARG A 284 23.88 33.89 6.22
N ARG A 285 24.34 32.65 6.00
CA ARG A 285 25.62 32.38 5.31
C ARG A 285 25.53 32.53 3.80
N HIS A 286 24.32 32.41 3.24
CA HIS A 286 24.09 32.37 1.80
C HIS A 286 23.26 33.57 1.29
N PHE A 287 22.71 34.40 2.19
CA PHE A 287 21.87 35.53 1.84
C PHE A 287 22.63 36.86 1.95
N PRO A 288 22.46 37.81 1.00
CA PRO A 288 21.71 37.66 -0.26
C PRO A 288 22.57 37.09 -1.41
N LYS A 289 23.88 36.92 -1.19
CA LYS A 289 24.83 36.49 -2.22
C LYS A 289 25.36 35.11 -1.93
N CYS A 290 25.17 34.19 -2.86
CA CYS A 290 25.87 32.91 -2.90
C CYS A 290 25.96 32.43 -4.33
N ALA A 291 26.89 31.49 -4.58
CA ALA A 291 27.13 30.96 -5.92
C ALA A 291 25.86 30.46 -6.63
N LEU A 292 24.89 29.91 -5.90
CA LEU A 292 23.61 29.50 -6.49
C LEU A 292 22.79 30.70 -6.98
N TRP A 293 22.70 31.76 -6.18
CA TRP A 293 21.91 32.95 -6.53
C TRP A 293 22.53 33.68 -7.71
N ASP A 294 23.86 33.82 -7.71
CA ASP A 294 24.60 34.44 -8.80
C ASP A 294 24.39 33.63 -10.11
N GLN A 295 24.46 32.29 -10.05
CA GLN A 295 24.19 31.41 -11.20
C GLN A 295 22.77 31.57 -11.77
N VAL A 296 21.78 31.67 -10.89
CA VAL A 296 20.38 31.85 -11.29
C VAL A 296 20.16 33.23 -11.88
N GLU A 297 20.77 34.25 -11.29
CA GLU A 297 20.71 35.62 -11.78
C GLU A 297 21.36 35.78 -13.15
N ASP A 298 22.55 35.21 -13.35
CA ASP A 298 23.24 35.18 -14.64
C ASP A 298 22.38 34.50 -15.72
N ARG A 299 21.72 33.39 -15.35
CA ARG A 299 20.83 32.68 -16.26
C ARG A 299 19.56 33.46 -16.58
N LEU A 300 18.95 34.13 -15.59
CA LEU A 300 17.80 35.01 -15.83
C LEU A 300 18.16 36.14 -16.77
N ILE A 301 19.34 36.75 -16.60
CA ILE A 301 19.83 37.80 -17.51
C ILE A 301 19.98 37.24 -18.92
N ALA A 302 20.65 36.09 -19.09
CA ALA A 302 20.84 35.45 -20.38
C ALA A 302 19.49 35.09 -21.06
N ASP A 303 18.54 34.53 -20.32
CA ASP A 303 17.20 34.19 -20.84
C ASP A 303 16.42 35.46 -21.26
N THR A 304 16.54 36.56 -20.51
CA THR A 304 15.89 37.84 -20.87
C THR A 304 16.54 38.52 -22.07
N GLU A 305 17.86 38.41 -22.23
CA GLU A 305 18.58 38.93 -23.40
C GLU A 305 18.19 38.13 -24.66
N ALA A 306 18.14 36.80 -24.57
CA ALA A 306 17.71 35.93 -25.66
C ALA A 306 16.27 36.22 -26.11
N LEU A 307 15.34 36.48 -25.16
CA LEU A 307 13.98 36.87 -25.49
C LEU A 307 13.91 38.22 -26.23
N ARG A 308 14.71 39.21 -25.80
CA ARG A 308 14.78 40.52 -26.49
C ARG A 308 15.33 40.40 -27.90
N GLU A 309 16.31 39.53 -28.12
CA GLU A 309 16.85 39.27 -29.46
C GLU A 309 15.80 38.64 -30.38
N LEU A 310 15.02 37.67 -29.89
CA LEU A 310 13.91 37.08 -30.64
C LEU A 310 12.83 38.10 -31.00
N GLU A 311 12.42 38.93 -30.04
CA GLU A 311 11.46 40.01 -30.27
C GLU A 311 11.98 41.03 -31.30
N ALA A 312 13.28 41.37 -31.25
CA ALA A 312 13.88 42.27 -32.23
C ALA A 312 13.88 41.67 -33.66
N LEU A 313 14.15 40.37 -33.79
CA LEU A 313 14.09 39.66 -35.06
C LEU A 313 12.66 39.61 -35.62
N ASP A 314 11.66 39.37 -34.78
CA ASP A 314 10.25 39.35 -35.19
C ASP A 314 9.77 40.73 -35.67
N VAL A 315 10.18 41.81 -34.98
CA VAL A 315 9.90 43.19 -35.40
C VAL A 315 10.56 43.50 -36.74
N ASP A 316 11.80 43.04 -36.97
CA ASP A 316 12.49 43.25 -38.24
C ASP A 316 11.88 42.43 -39.39
N GLN A 317 11.37 41.22 -39.12
CA GLN A 317 10.62 40.44 -40.10
C GLN A 317 9.29 41.10 -40.45
N ALA A 318 8.55 41.60 -39.45
CA ALA A 318 7.28 42.30 -39.65
C ALA A 318 7.44 43.60 -40.45
N ARG A 319 8.62 44.24 -40.41
CA ARG A 319 8.93 45.42 -41.24
C ARG A 319 9.26 45.09 -42.71
N ARG A 320 9.55 43.83 -43.03
CA ARG A 320 9.92 43.38 -44.39
C ARG A 320 8.72 42.87 -45.21
N VAL A 321 7.62 42.55 -44.54
CA VAL A 321 6.32 42.19 -45.15
C VAL A 321 5.53 43.47 -45.40
#